data_AF-A0A0C1DS36-F1
#
_entry.id   AF-A0A0C1DS36-F1
#
_cell.length_a   1.000
_cell.length_b   1.000
_cell.length_c   1.000
_cell.angle_alpha   90.00
_cell.angle_beta   90.00
_cell.angle_gamma   90.00
#
_symmetry.space_group_name_H-M   'P 1'
#
loop_
_entity.id
_entity.type
_entity.pdbx_description
1 polymer ?
#
loop_
_entity_poly.entity_id
_entity_poly.type
_entity_poly.pdbx_seq_one_letter_code
_entity_poly.pdbx_strand_id
1 'polypeptide(L)' 'MELTLKSNNQDSIAKIIALAKKLNVSIERKDVDSTNTAKDVLKKRILNFKAKSETSFGDGADWQKTLREDRELPRL' A
#
# COMPACT_ATOMS: atom_id res chain seq x y z
N MET A 1 14.86 -34.50 5.68
CA MET A 1 15.00 -34.29 4.22
C MET A 1 13.88 -33.36 3.80
N GLU A 2 14.19 -32.30 3.06
CA GLU A 2 13.24 -31.26 2.67
C GLU A 2 13.01 -31.28 1.17
N LEU A 3 11.77 -31.06 0.73
CA LEU A 3 11.39 -31.03 -0.68
C LEU A 3 10.81 -29.66 -1.02
N THR A 4 11.42 -28.96 -1.97
CA THR A 4 10.91 -27.68 -2.48
C THR A 4 10.28 -27.90 -3.85
N LEU A 5 9.00 -27.54 -4.01
CA LEU A 5 8.27 -27.66 -5.26
C LEU A 5 8.07 -26.26 -5.87
N LYS A 6 8.63 -26.02 -7.05
CA LYS A 6 8.40 -24.81 -7.85
C LYS A 6 7.67 -25.20 -9.13
N SER A 7 6.46 -24.72 -9.30
CA SER A 7 5.68 -24.92 -10.53
C SER A 7 4.82 -23.69 -10.80
N ASN A 8 4.59 -23.40 -12.07
CA ASN A 8 3.70 -22.34 -12.55
C ASN A 8 2.27 -22.87 -12.81
N ASN A 9 2.05 -24.17 -12.69
CA ASN A 9 0.76 -24.80 -12.91
C ASN A 9 0.05 -25.00 -11.57
N GLN A 10 -1.04 -24.27 -11.36
CA GLN A 10 -1.78 -24.26 -10.10
C GLN A 10 -2.53 -25.57 -9.85
N ASP A 11 -3.00 -26.24 -10.91
CA ASP A 11 -3.74 -27.50 -10.81
C ASP A 11 -2.84 -28.66 -10.37
N SER A 12 -1.61 -28.71 -10.88
CA SER A 12 -0.64 -29.73 -10.47
C SER A 12 -0.22 -29.55 -9.01
N ILE A 13 0.00 -28.30 -8.56
CA ILE A 13 0.28 -27.98 -7.17
C ILE A 13 -0.87 -28.42 -6.25
N ALA A 14 -2.12 -28.17 -6.65
CA ALA A 14 -3.29 -28.57 -5.87
C ALA A 14 -3.36 -30.10 -5.69
N LYS A 15 -3.10 -30.87 -6.76
CA LYS A 15 -3.04 -32.34 -6.71
C LYS A 15 -1.93 -32.83 -5.78
N ILE A 16 -0.75 -32.23 -5.86
CA ILE A 16 0.40 -32.62 -5.02
C ILE A 16 0.12 -32.31 -3.54
N ILE A 17 -0.46 -31.15 -3.24
CA ILE A 17 -0.87 -30.79 -1.86
C ILE A 17 -1.92 -31.78 -1.34
N ALA A 18 -2.89 -32.17 -2.17
CA ALA A 18 -3.91 -33.14 -1.77
C ALA A 18 -3.31 -34.52 -1.45
N LEU A 19 -2.32 -34.97 -2.23
CA LEU A 19 -1.59 -36.22 -1.96
C LEU A 19 -0.75 -36.11 -0.69
N ALA A 20 -0.02 -35.02 -0.50
CA ALA A 20 0.81 -34.80 0.68
C ALA A 20 -0.05 -34.74 1.97
N LYS A 21 -1.25 -34.13 1.92
CA LYS A 21 -2.22 -34.17 3.03
C LYS A 21 -2.69 -35.59 3.34
N LYS A 22 -2.98 -36.42 2.32
CA LYS A 22 -3.34 -37.83 2.52
C LYS A 22 -2.23 -38.65 3.19
N LEU A 23 -0.98 -38.25 2.97
CA LEU A 23 0.20 -38.89 3.54
C LEU A 23 0.64 -38.26 4.88
N ASN A 24 -0.16 -37.37 5.47
CA ASN A 24 0.16 -36.63 6.70
C ASN A 24 1.50 -35.88 6.66
N VAL A 25 1.89 -35.40 5.48
CA VAL A 25 3.09 -34.57 5.32
C VAL A 25 2.75 -33.13 5.67
N SER A 26 3.54 -32.49 6.53
CA SER A 26 3.42 -31.05 6.83
C SER A 26 3.89 -30.22 5.64
N ILE A 27 3.09 -29.22 5.24
CA ILE A 27 3.35 -28.39 4.05
C ILE A 27 3.35 -26.92 4.48
N GLU A 28 4.49 -26.25 4.36
CA GLU A 28 4.58 -24.80 4.52
C GLU A 28 4.49 -24.12 3.15
N ARG A 29 3.40 -23.37 2.92
CA ARG A 29 3.26 -22.55 1.73
C ARG A 29 3.81 -21.16 2.01
N LYS A 30 4.94 -20.81 1.38
CA LYS A 30 5.37 -19.42 1.26
C LYS A 30 4.54 -18.77 0.15
N ASP A 31 3.39 -18.20 0.50
CA ASP A 31 2.64 -17.35 -0.43
C ASP A 31 3.47 -16.09 -0.71
N VAL A 32 3.86 -15.89 -1.97
CA VAL A 32 4.75 -14.78 -2.36
C VAL A 32 3.99 -13.48 -2.65
N ASP A 33 2.67 -13.50 -2.88
CA ASP A 33 2.02 -12.37 -3.58
C ASP A 33 0.82 -11.68 -2.92
N SER A 34 0.50 -11.93 -1.65
CA SER A 34 -0.70 -11.32 -1.03
C SER A 34 -0.51 -9.91 -0.45
N THR A 35 0.73 -9.39 -0.36
CA THR A 35 1.00 -8.12 0.35
C THR A 35 1.19 -6.88 -0.52
N ASN A 36 1.40 -7.04 -1.84
CA ASN A 36 1.65 -5.90 -2.73
C ASN A 36 0.36 -5.21 -3.20
N THR A 37 -0.73 -5.95 -3.39
CA THR A 37 -1.98 -5.39 -3.92
C THR A 37 -2.62 -4.37 -2.98
N ALA A 38 -2.65 -4.63 -1.67
CA ALA A 38 -3.23 -3.71 -0.69
C ALA A 38 -2.41 -2.40 -0.57
N LYS A 39 -1.08 -2.50 -0.60
CA LYS A 39 -0.18 -1.34 -0.55
C LYS A 39 -0.31 -0.48 -1.80
N ASP A 40 -0.42 -1.09 -2.98
CA ASP A 40 -0.57 -0.36 -4.24
C ASP A 40 -1.93 0.33 -4.36
N VAL A 41 -3.00 -0.31 -3.87
CA VAL A 41 -4.34 0.31 -3.78
C VAL A 41 -4.32 1.50 -2.83
N LEU A 42 -3.68 1.37 -1.66
CA LEU A 42 -3.55 2.47 -0.70
C LEU A 42 -2.73 3.62 -1.29
N LYS A 43 -1.61 3.33 -1.97
CA LYS A 43 -0.77 4.32 -2.64
C LYS A 43 -1.56 5.11 -3.69
N LYS A 44 -2.34 4.43 -4.53
CA LYS A 44 -3.21 5.08 -5.54
C LYS A 44 -4.30 5.94 -4.88
N ARG A 45 -4.86 5.50 -3.75
CA ARG A 45 -5.88 6.26 -3.02
C ARG A 45 -5.32 7.55 -2.41
N ILE A 46 -4.11 7.51 -1.86
CA ILE A 46 -3.43 8.68 -1.29
C ILE A 46 -3.07 9.67 -2.41
N LEU A 47 -2.46 9.20 -3.50
CA LEU A 47 -2.03 10.07 -4.61
C LEU A 47 -3.22 10.82 -5.25
N ASN A 48 -4.36 10.16 -5.36
CA ASN A 48 -5.57 10.72 -5.95
C ASN A 48 -6.54 11.31 -4.93
N PHE A 49 -6.12 11.46 -3.67
CA PHE A 49 -6.98 12.03 -2.64
C PHE A 49 -7.28 13.50 -2.95
N LYS A 50 -8.57 13.82 -3.06
CA LYS A 50 -9.08 15.19 -3.15
C LYS A 50 -10.10 15.39 -2.03
N ALA A 51 -9.96 16.46 -1.26
CA ALA A 51 -10.93 16.82 -0.23
C ALA A 51 -12.26 17.23 -0.91
N LYS A 52 -13.39 16.82 -0.33
CA LYS A 52 -14.73 17.16 -0.85
C LYS A 52 -15.12 18.61 -0.59
N SER A 53 -14.51 19.22 0.42
CA SER A 53 -14.74 20.59 0.85
C SER A 53 -13.43 21.34 0.86
N GLU A 54 -13.51 22.66 0.67
CA GLU A 54 -12.39 23.55 0.90
C GLU A 54 -11.92 23.40 2.36
N THR A 55 -10.60 23.43 2.54
CA THR A 55 -9.97 23.31 3.84
C THR A 55 -10.40 24.48 4.73
N SER A 56 -10.82 24.21 5.98
CA SER A 56 -11.11 25.26 6.96
C SER A 56 -9.87 26.11 7.31
N PHE A 57 -8.68 25.66 6.92
CA PHE A 57 -7.45 26.42 7.06
C PHE A 57 -7.22 27.43 5.92
N GLY A 58 -8.14 27.54 4.93
CA GLY A 58 -7.99 28.48 3.80
C GLY A 58 -6.85 28.10 2.83
N ASP A 59 -6.61 28.92 1.82
CA ASP A 59 -5.46 28.76 0.92
C ASP A 59 -4.17 29.18 1.64
N GLY A 60 -3.15 28.32 1.60
CA GLY A 60 -1.83 28.62 2.15
C GLY A 60 -1.17 29.85 1.50
N ALA A 61 -1.53 30.15 0.24
CA ALA A 61 -1.09 31.37 -0.42
C ALA A 61 -1.71 32.63 0.22
N ASP A 62 -2.96 32.56 0.65
CA ASP A 62 -3.62 33.69 1.32
C ASP A 62 -3.06 33.89 2.72
N TRP A 63 -2.77 32.82 3.47
CA TRP A 63 -2.11 32.89 4.77
C TRP A 63 -0.74 33.58 4.70
N GLN A 64 0.03 33.33 3.64
CA GLN A 64 1.32 33.98 3.43
C GLN A 64 1.19 35.48 3.18
N LYS A 65 0.11 35.93 2.53
CA LYS A 65 -0.14 37.36 2.29
C LYS A 65 -0.53 38.05 3.59
N THR A 66 -1.51 37.51 4.32
CA THR A 66 -1.99 38.10 5.58
C THR A 66 -0.88 38.25 6.61
N LEU A 67 0.00 37.25 6.75
CA LEU A 67 1.13 37.31 7.69
C LEU A 67 2.22 38.32 7.29
N ARG A 68 2.29 38.72 6.02
CA ARG A 68 3.28 39.70 5.52
C ARG A 68 2.77 41.13 5.58
N GLU A 69 1.45 41.32 5.49
CA GLU A 69 0.81 42.63 5.57
C GLU A 69 0.98 43.27 6.97
N ASP A 70 0.96 42.48 8.04
CA ASP A 70 1.15 42.96 9.42
C ASP A 70 2.61 43.26 9.79
N ARG A 71 3.56 43.11 8.86
CA ARG A 71 4.97 43.46 9.10
C ARG A 71 5.28 44.80 8.44
N GLU A 72 5.11 45.88 9.19
CA GLU A 72 5.78 47.14 8.88
C GLU A 72 7.29 46.87 8.81
N LEU A 73 7.85 46.92 7.60
CA LEU A 73 9.29 46.89 7.41
C LEU A 73 9.88 48.11 8.13
N PRO A 74 10.92 47.96 8.96
CA PRO A 74 11.62 49.12 9.51
C PRO A 74 12.07 50.01 8.35
N ARG A 75 11.57 51.26 8.32
CA ARG A 75 12.02 52.25 7.34
C ARG A 75 13.49 52.54 7.62
N LEU A 76 14.35 52.30 6.62
CA LEU A 76 15.75 52.73 6.59
C LEU A 76 15.86 54.25 6.55
#